data_AF-A0A2P4NLM3-F1
#
_entry.id   AF-A0A2P4NLM3-F1
#
_cell.length_a   1.000
_cell.length_b   1.000
_cell.length_c   1.000
_cell.angle_alpha   90.00
_cell.angle_beta   90.00
_cell.angle_gamma   90.00
#
_symmetry.space_group_name_H-M   'P 1'
#
loop_
_entity.id
_entity.type
_entity.pdbx_description
1 polymer ?
#
loop_
_entity_poly.entity_id
_entity_poly.type
_entity_poly.pdbx_seq_one_letter_code
_entity_poly.pdbx_strand_id
1 'polypeptide(L)' 'MERTRALTVYLIGPCLLYAAAFVIVLTQFSDVVATSTLRMSHTIFAAVIAVILLVKRDELSADR' A
#
# COMPACT_ATOMS: atom_id res chain seq x y z
N MET A 1 13.17 10.61 15.36
CA MET A 1 12.01 11.26 14.70
C MET A 1 11.94 10.97 13.19
N GLU A 2 13.06 10.86 12.47
CA GLU A 2 13.06 10.60 11.01
C GLU A 2 12.48 9.24 10.60
N ARG A 3 12.76 8.18 11.36
CA ARG A 3 12.23 6.84 11.09
C ARG A 3 10.69 6.78 11.17
N THR A 4 10.11 7.41 12.19
CA THR A 4 8.65 7.50 12.34
C THR A 4 8.03 8.23 11.15
N ARG A 5 8.70 9.27 10.65
CA ARG A 5 8.29 9.99 9.44
C ARG A 5 8.41 9.11 8.19
N ALA A 6 9.51 8.36 8.04
CA ALA A 6 9.71 7.43 6.92
C ALA A 6 8.66 6.30 6.90
N LEU A 7 8.36 5.69 8.04
CA LEU A 7 7.28 4.71 8.19
C LEU A 7 5.92 5.31 7.81
N THR A 8 5.62 6.52 8.29
CA THR A 8 4.35 7.17 7.98
C THR A 8 4.21 7.50 6.50
N VAL A 9 5.27 8.02 5.87
CA VAL A 9 5.23 8.47 4.47
C VAL A 9 5.29 7.31 3.48
N TYR A 10 6.16 6.32 3.73
CA TYR A 10 6.42 5.25 2.77
C TYR A 10 5.57 4.00 2.98
N LEU A 11 5.00 3.80 4.18
CA LEU A 11 4.21 2.61 4.49
C LEU A 11 2.77 2.96 4.85
N ILE A 12 2.57 3.76 5.90
CA ILE A 12 1.23 4.01 6.44
C ILE A 12 0.37 4.80 5.44
N GLY A 13 0.91 5.88 4.85
CA GLY A 13 0.21 6.69 3.86
C GLY A 13 -0.29 5.88 2.65
N PRO A 14 0.58 5.17 1.93
CA PRO A 14 0.19 4.33 0.80
C PRO A 14 -0.83 3.24 1.18
N CYS A 15 -0.68 2.61 2.35
CA CYS A 15 -1.63 1.61 2.83
C CYS A 15 -3.03 2.21 3.11
N LEU A 16 -3.09 3.38 3.77
CA LEU A 16 -4.36 4.06 4.02
C LEU A 16 -5.03 4.53 2.72
N LEU A 17 -4.27 5.07 1.78
CA LEU A 17 -4.78 5.49 0.47
C LEU A 17 -5.33 4.31 -0.31
N TYR A 18 -4.60 3.20 -0.36
CA TYR A 18 -5.06 1.98 -1.04
C TYR A 18 -6.32 1.42 -0.37
N ALA A 19 -6.35 1.34 0.96
CA ALA A 19 -7.52 0.87 1.70
C ALA A 19 -8.76 1.75 1.43
N ALA A 20 -8.61 3.08 1.46
CA ALA A 20 -9.69 4.00 1.16
C ALA A 20 -10.21 3.83 -0.27
N ALA A 21 -9.32 3.80 -1.26
CA ALA A 21 -9.69 3.58 -2.65
C ALA A 21 -10.38 2.21 -2.84
N PHE A 22 -9.87 1.16 -2.20
CA PHE A 22 -10.44 -0.17 -2.26
C PHE A 22 -11.86 -0.22 -1.68
N VAL A 23 -12.09 0.40 -0.51
CA VAL A 23 -13.42 0.49 0.09
C VAL A 23 -14.38 1.27 -0.81
N ILE A 24 -13.95 2.37 -1.43
CA ILE A 24 -14.78 3.13 -2.38
C ILE A 24 -15.15 2.24 -3.58
N VAL A 25 -14.19 1.52 -4.14
CA VAL A 25 -14.44 0.61 -5.27
C VAL A 25 -15.44 -0.50 -4.89
N LEU A 26 -15.28 -1.11 -3.73
CA LEU A 26 -16.21 -2.13 -3.25
C LEU A 26 -17.59 -1.59 -2.90
N THR A 27 -17.70 -0.34 -2.47
CA THR A 27 -19.00 0.24 -2.03
C THR A 27 -19.77 0.88 -3.17
N GLN A 28 -19.09 1.50 -4.13
CA GLN A 28 -19.73 2.28 -5.21
C GLN A 28 -19.75 1.53 -6.55
N PHE A 29 -18.87 0.54 -6.75
CA PHE A 29 -18.65 -0.11 -8.04
C PHE A 29 -18.63 -1.64 -7.95
N SER A 30 -19.17 -2.24 -6.89
CA SER A 30 -19.19 -3.70 -6.67
C SER A 30 -19.72 -4.50 -7.85
N ASP A 31 -20.73 -3.95 -8.53
CA ASP A 31 -21.48 -4.67 -9.56
C ASP A 31 -20.80 -4.62 -10.93
N VAL A 32 -19.81 -3.73 -11.09
CA VAL A 32 -19.11 -3.48 -12.36
C VAL A 32 -17.68 -4.01 -12.31
N VAL A 33 -17.07 -4.08 -11.13
CA VAL A 33 -15.68 -4.48 -10.97
C VAL A 33 -15.54 -5.98 -10.77
N ALA A 34 -14.92 -6.64 -11.74
CA ALA A 34 -14.63 -8.06 -11.66
C ALA A 34 -13.67 -8.40 -10.49
N THR A 35 -13.90 -9.55 -9.85
CA THR A 35 -13.03 -10.06 -8.78
C THR A 35 -11.58 -10.25 -9.23
N SER A 36 -11.35 -10.58 -10.50
CA SER A 36 -10.01 -10.68 -11.10
C SER A 36 -9.28 -9.34 -11.06
N THR A 37 -9.97 -8.24 -11.34
CA THR A 37 -9.42 -6.87 -11.26
C THR A 37 -9.03 -6.51 -9.83
N LEU A 38 -9.85 -6.89 -8.84
CA LEU A 38 -9.54 -6.67 -7.42
C LEU A 38 -8.32 -7.47 -6.97
N ARG A 39 -8.18 -8.72 -7.42
CA ARG A 39 -7.00 -9.54 -7.14
C ARG A 39 -5.75 -8.96 -7.77
N MET A 40 -5.83 -8.55 -9.03
CA MET A 40 -4.71 -7.93 -9.73
C MET A 40 -4.26 -6.64 -9.04
N SER A 41 -5.20 -5.79 -8.61
CA SER A 41 -4.85 -4.56 -7.88
C SER A 41 -4.15 -4.85 -6.55
N HIS A 42 -4.56 -5.89 -5.82
CA HIS A 42 -3.89 -6.35 -4.60
C HIS A 42 -2.47 -6.83 -4.86
N THR A 43 -2.28 -7.64 -5.90
CA THR A 43 -0.95 -8.15 -6.28
C THR A 43 -0.01 -7.01 -6.66
N ILE A 44 -0.49 -6.04 -7.45
CA ILE A 44 0.29 -4.86 -7.83
C ILE A 44 0.64 -4.03 -6.58
N PHE A 45 -0.33 -3.78 -5.71
CA PHE A 45 -0.09 -3.02 -4.48
C PHE A 45 0.94 -3.70 -3.58
N ALA A 46 0.84 -5.01 -3.38
CA ALA A 46 1.81 -5.78 -2.61
C ALA A 46 3.22 -5.71 -3.24
N ALA A 47 3.32 -5.79 -4.56
CA ALA A 47 4.60 -5.64 -5.26
C ALA A 47 5.20 -4.24 -5.06
N VAL A 48 4.40 -3.19 -5.12
CA VAL A 48 4.84 -1.81 -4.86
C VAL A 48 5.36 -1.67 -3.42
N ILE A 49 4.62 -2.18 -2.43
CA ILE A 49 5.07 -2.15 -1.03
C ILE A 49 6.37 -2.94 -0.86
N ALA A 50 6.51 -4.11 -1.47
CA ALA A 50 7.74 -4.89 -1.43
C ALA A 50 8.92 -4.11 -2.01
N VAL A 51 8.74 -3.42 -3.14
CA VAL A 51 9.77 -2.55 -3.73
C VAL A 51 10.13 -1.41 -2.79
N ILE A 52 9.15 -0.75 -2.18
CA ILE A 52 9.39 0.32 -1.20
C ILE A 52 10.22 -0.21 -0.02
N LEU A 53 9.86 -1.36 0.52
CA LEU A 53 10.59 -1.99 1.63
C LEU A 53 12.03 -2.36 1.24
N LEU A 54 12.26 -2.80 0.00
CA LEU A 54 13.60 -3.08 -0.51
C LEU A 54 14.43 -1.80 -0.67
N VAL A 55 13.87 -0.76 -1.29
CA VAL A 55 14.58 0.49 -1.60
C VAL A 55 14.82 1.33 -0.33
N LYS A 56 13.85 1.34 0.59
CA LYS A 56 13.90 2.09 1.84
C LYS A 56 14.30 1.24 3.05
N ARG A 57 14.89 0.07 2.80
CA ARG A 57 15.29 -0.89 3.84
C ARG A 57 16.10 -0.22 4.94
N ASP A 58 17.08 0.60 4.60
CA ASP A 58 17.98 1.22 5.60
C ASP A 58 17.28 2.29 6.44
N GLU A 59 16.36 3.05 5.84
CA GLU A 59 15.57 4.08 6.54
C GLU A 59 14.47 3.46 7.43
N LEU A 60 14.01 2.25 7.10
CA LEU A 60 12.95 1.52 7.80
C LEU A 60 13.49 0.49 8.80
N SER A 61 14.72 0.04 8.61
CA SER A 61 15.48 -0.86 9.48
C SER A 61 15.63 -0.27 10.88
N ALA A 62 15.61 -1.14 11.90
CA ALA A 62 15.87 -0.76 13.28
C ALA A 62 17.35 -0.70 13.63
N ASP A 63 18.22 -1.03 12.68
CA ASP A 63 19.67 -1.12 12.88
C ASP A 63 20.31 0.28 12.81
N ARG A 64 20.07 1.08 13.85
CA ARG A 64 20.98 2.11 14.37
C ARG A 64 20.52 2.64 15.73
#